data_AF-A0A9D1CZI5-F1
#
_entry.id   AF-A0A9D1CZI5-F1
#
_cell.length_a   1.000
_cell.length_b   1.000
_cell.length_c   1.000
_cell.angle_alpha   90.00
_cell.angle_beta   90.00
_cell.angle_gamma   90.00
#
_symmetry.space_group_name_H-M   'P 1'
#
loop_
_entity.id
_entity.type
_entity.pdbx_description
1 polymer ?
#
loop_
_entity_poly.entity_id
_entity_poly.type
_entity_poly.pdbx_seq_one_letter_code
_entity_poly.pdbx_strand_id
1 'polypeptide(L)'
;MKIKTAGNAYRINNQEQWEHPITLLVHDWEYVHWAAVGEQIFSPELPFAYLGTSPWPGTRTNEETLPLNHPFSRKITKLLLDQGSYGMIVYALSEKTMRQPGFAAFVRRMKECCPEAEAVLLKNAGQDLSGIKDELAAEEGLRLAVWQREEEAEAFFRGIRQRVLGMAKPAFHDSLNREWAEWVNYSLSQPLEDREKRILLVGDSISAGYGSMVQELMPDWQVDRLNTSEGLHHPNLIRMLEIILEEYPYQLIHINNGIHIHGISAEEYGRKLEELFQWMEERYPSIKILFAATTSASEKKEKTEEGHFENSDFRLGDRAPVTVSEGEGAEYVYSPESSEAYIRLNEEARKVCGRRGIPFNDLFSLCVSRDLPKTDEVHFREEGYAEIAKAVSDLITKCL
;
A
#
# COMPACT_ATOMS: atom_id res chain seq x y z
N MET A 1 -3.10 15.49 21.65
CA MET A 1 -3.11 14.01 21.81
C MET A 1 -2.88 13.44 20.42
N LYS A 2 -1.96 12.49 20.23
CA LYS A 2 -1.68 11.94 18.89
C LYS A 2 -2.95 11.23 18.38
N ILE A 3 -3.45 11.62 17.22
CA ILE A 3 -4.56 10.93 16.56
C ILE A 3 -4.02 9.60 16.05
N LYS A 4 -4.64 8.50 16.48
CA LYS A 4 -4.30 7.15 16.02
C LYS A 4 -4.98 6.88 14.68
N THR A 5 -4.39 6.02 13.87
CA THR A 5 -5.03 5.51 12.66
C THR A 5 -5.23 4.00 12.72
N ALA A 6 -6.39 3.56 12.22
CA ALA A 6 -6.71 2.17 11.99
C ALA A 6 -6.75 1.90 10.48
N GLY A 7 -6.09 0.86 10.03
CA GLY A 7 -5.91 0.62 8.60
C GLY A 7 -5.61 -0.83 8.27
N ASN A 8 -5.59 -1.14 6.98
CA ASN A 8 -5.01 -2.37 6.50
C ASN A 8 -4.14 -2.11 5.26
N ALA A 9 -3.26 -3.07 5.04
CA ALA A 9 -2.40 -3.25 3.91
C ALA A 9 -2.87 -4.46 3.12
N TYR A 10 -2.76 -4.37 1.81
CA TYR A 10 -2.87 -5.51 0.92
C TYR A 10 -1.76 -5.43 -0.12
N ARG A 11 -1.07 -6.54 -0.35
CA ARG A 11 0.02 -6.62 -1.32
C ARG A 11 0.01 -7.96 -2.00
N ILE A 12 0.31 -7.99 -3.29
CA ILE A 12 0.57 -9.21 -4.08
C ILE A 12 1.98 -9.08 -4.67
N ASN A 13 2.83 -10.06 -4.40
CA ASN A 13 4.15 -10.21 -5.02
C ASN A 13 4.12 -11.26 -6.12
N ASN A 14 5.03 -11.15 -7.09
CA ASN A 14 5.23 -12.13 -8.19
C ASN A 14 3.94 -12.40 -8.98
N GLN A 15 3.07 -11.41 -9.18
CA GLN A 15 1.79 -11.63 -9.90
C GLN A 15 1.97 -12.08 -11.36
N GLU A 16 3.14 -11.79 -11.94
CA GLU A 16 3.58 -12.29 -13.25
C GLU A 16 3.71 -13.82 -13.30
N GLN A 17 3.80 -14.48 -12.15
CA GLN A 17 3.80 -15.94 -12.02
C GLN A 17 2.35 -16.48 -12.02
N TRP A 18 1.57 -16.09 -13.03
CA TRP A 18 0.14 -16.40 -13.16
C TRP A 18 -0.18 -17.88 -13.42
N GLU A 19 0.84 -18.72 -13.59
CA GLU A 19 0.67 -20.17 -13.77
C GLU A 19 0.24 -20.88 -12.49
N HIS A 20 0.39 -20.23 -11.34
CA HIS A 20 0.02 -20.75 -10.04
C HIS A 20 -1.01 -19.85 -9.36
N PRO A 21 -1.97 -20.43 -8.62
CA PRO A 21 -2.91 -19.62 -7.86
C PRO A 21 -2.22 -18.95 -6.67
N ILE A 22 -2.72 -17.78 -6.30
CA ILE A 22 -2.17 -16.95 -5.21
C ILE A 22 -2.39 -17.64 -3.86
N THR A 23 -1.37 -17.58 -3.00
CA THR A 23 -1.53 -17.83 -1.57
C THR A 23 -1.75 -16.51 -0.85
N LEU A 24 -2.87 -16.37 -0.15
CA LEU A 24 -3.20 -15.19 0.64
C LEU A 24 -3.01 -15.44 2.14
N LEU A 25 -2.16 -14.66 2.78
CA LEU A 25 -2.06 -14.59 4.23
C LEU A 25 -2.93 -13.46 4.78
N VAL A 26 -3.94 -13.78 5.59
CA VAL A 26 -4.69 -12.79 6.38
C VAL A 26 -4.09 -12.74 7.77
N HIS A 27 -3.68 -11.55 8.23
CA HIS A 27 -3.04 -11.41 9.53
C HIS A 27 -3.37 -10.09 10.24
N ASP A 28 -3.00 -10.02 11.51
CA ASP A 28 -3.06 -8.79 12.31
C ASP A 28 -1.67 -8.42 12.84
N TRP A 29 -1.63 -7.47 13.78
CA TRP A 29 -0.41 -6.99 14.40
C TRP A 29 0.41 -8.06 15.15
N GLU A 30 -0.23 -9.00 15.83
CA GLU A 30 0.49 -10.01 16.63
C GLU A 30 1.20 -11.03 15.72
N TYR A 31 0.62 -11.27 14.54
CA TYR A 31 1.08 -12.25 13.57
C TYR A 31 1.72 -11.63 12.32
N VAL A 32 2.04 -10.33 12.33
CA VAL A 32 2.59 -9.58 11.18
C VAL A 32 3.90 -10.17 10.64
N HIS A 33 4.72 -10.80 11.49
CA HIS A 33 5.98 -11.40 11.07
C HIS A 33 5.79 -12.53 10.05
N TRP A 34 4.65 -13.23 10.06
CA TRP A 34 4.35 -14.28 9.09
C TRP A 34 4.21 -13.77 7.65
N ALA A 35 3.90 -12.48 7.46
CA ALA A 35 3.88 -11.90 6.12
C ALA A 35 5.29 -11.91 5.50
N ALA A 36 6.31 -11.48 6.24
CA ALA A 36 7.70 -11.51 5.78
C ALA A 36 8.21 -12.94 5.57
N VAL A 37 7.86 -13.86 6.46
CA VAL A 37 8.22 -15.29 6.33
C VAL A 37 7.56 -15.91 5.09
N GLY A 38 6.28 -15.63 4.86
CA GLY A 38 5.55 -16.08 3.68
C GLY A 38 6.17 -15.54 2.40
N GLU A 39 6.48 -14.25 2.34
CA GLU A 39 7.17 -13.66 1.18
C GLU A 39 8.50 -14.35 0.88
N GLN A 40 9.32 -14.64 1.90
CA GLN A 40 10.60 -15.35 1.71
C GLN A 40 10.43 -16.79 1.22
N ILE A 41 9.40 -17.50 1.68
CA ILE A 41 9.19 -18.91 1.31
C ILE A 41 8.64 -19.06 -0.11
N PHE A 42 7.78 -18.13 -0.54
CA PHE A 42 7.09 -18.21 -1.83
C PHE A 42 7.86 -17.50 -2.95
N SER A 43 8.63 -16.47 -2.63
CA SER A 43 9.48 -15.76 -3.60
C SER A 43 10.63 -16.64 -4.12
N PRO A 44 11.08 -16.46 -5.38
CA PRO A 44 10.46 -15.66 -6.44
C PRO A 44 9.45 -16.44 -7.30
N GLU A 45 9.28 -17.74 -7.03
CA GLU A 45 8.61 -18.67 -7.95
C GLU A 45 7.09 -18.64 -7.88
N LEU A 46 6.50 -18.21 -6.76
CA LEU A 46 5.07 -18.26 -6.55
C LEU A 46 4.48 -16.91 -6.16
N PRO A 47 3.26 -16.61 -6.63
CA PRO A 47 2.55 -15.43 -6.21
C PRO A 47 2.09 -15.56 -4.75
N PHE A 48 2.43 -14.56 -3.95
CA PHE A 48 2.09 -14.50 -2.54
C PHE A 48 1.48 -13.14 -2.21
N ALA A 49 0.35 -13.17 -1.52
CA ALA A 49 -0.35 -11.99 -1.09
C ALA A 49 -0.52 -11.96 0.42
N TYR A 50 -0.65 -10.77 0.99
CA TYR A 50 -1.11 -10.60 2.36
C TYR A 50 -2.21 -9.55 2.48
N LEU A 51 -3.06 -9.70 3.48
CA LEU A 51 -4.08 -8.74 3.94
C LEU A 51 -3.93 -8.58 5.45
N GLY A 52 -3.64 -7.37 5.92
CA GLY A 52 -3.42 -7.14 7.35
C GLY A 52 -2.76 -5.80 7.62
N THR A 53 -1.73 -5.77 8.45
CA THR A 53 -0.91 -4.55 8.64
C THR A 53 0.35 -4.65 7.79
N SER A 54 0.82 -3.55 7.18
CA SER A 54 2.05 -3.63 6.39
C SER A 54 3.23 -4.06 7.29
N PRO A 55 3.93 -5.17 6.96
CA PRO A 55 5.12 -5.59 7.70
C PRO A 55 6.29 -4.61 7.48
N TRP A 56 6.23 -3.80 6.42
CA TRP A 56 7.28 -2.91 5.95
C TRP A 56 7.26 -1.57 6.71
N PRO A 57 8.32 -1.20 7.44
CA PRO A 57 8.37 0.06 8.17
C PRO A 57 8.09 1.29 7.29
N GLY A 58 8.64 1.32 6.06
CA GLY A 58 8.49 2.45 5.14
C GLY A 58 7.08 2.63 4.56
N THR A 59 6.22 1.61 4.63
CA THR A 59 4.84 1.69 4.12
C THR A 59 3.80 1.37 5.19
N ARG A 60 4.20 1.28 6.46
CA ARG A 60 3.30 1.07 7.59
C ARG A 60 2.64 2.38 7.98
N THR A 61 1.35 2.51 7.67
CA THR A 61 0.58 3.75 7.84
C THR A 61 -0.49 3.68 8.93
N ASN A 62 -0.51 2.64 9.76
CA ASN A 62 -1.52 2.49 10.79
C ASN A 62 -0.93 1.94 12.08
N GLU A 63 -1.46 2.37 13.23
CA GLU A 63 -1.13 1.81 14.55
C GLU A 63 -2.02 0.62 14.94
N GLU A 64 -3.20 0.51 14.34
CA GLU A 64 -4.17 -0.55 14.65
C GLU A 64 -4.68 -1.19 13.35
N THR A 65 -4.94 -2.50 13.37
CA THR A 65 -5.58 -3.20 12.24
C THR A 65 -7.05 -2.80 12.21
N LEU A 66 -7.52 -2.23 11.10
CA LEU A 66 -8.93 -1.90 10.92
C LEU A 66 -9.73 -3.22 10.89
N PRO A 67 -10.84 -3.34 11.65
CA PRO A 67 -11.62 -4.59 11.68
C PRO A 67 -11.91 -5.11 10.27
N LEU A 68 -11.60 -6.39 10.04
CA LEU A 68 -11.71 -7.02 8.71
C LEU A 68 -13.15 -7.08 8.18
N ASN A 69 -14.13 -6.91 9.07
CA ASN A 69 -15.54 -6.82 8.71
C ASN A 69 -16.10 -5.37 8.66
N HIS A 70 -15.26 -4.35 8.87
CA HIS A 70 -15.66 -2.95 8.70
C HIS A 70 -16.19 -2.71 7.27
N PRO A 71 -17.25 -1.90 7.05
CA PRO A 71 -17.84 -1.65 5.73
C PRO A 71 -16.80 -1.28 4.66
N PHE A 72 -15.91 -0.34 4.97
CA PHE A 72 -14.76 0.01 4.12
C PHE A 72 -13.86 -1.20 3.79
N SER A 73 -13.37 -1.94 4.80
CA SER A 73 -12.56 -3.15 4.61
C SER A 73 -13.26 -4.16 3.70
N ARG A 74 -14.58 -4.35 3.83
CA ARG A 74 -15.35 -5.27 3.00
C ARG A 74 -15.29 -4.89 1.52
N LYS A 75 -15.52 -3.61 1.20
CA LYS A 75 -15.51 -3.09 -0.17
C LYS A 75 -14.10 -3.20 -0.77
N ILE A 76 -13.08 -2.71 -0.05
CA ILE A 76 -11.69 -2.74 -0.51
C ILE A 76 -11.19 -4.18 -0.68
N THR A 77 -11.36 -5.05 0.33
CA THR A 77 -10.93 -6.46 0.21
C THR A 77 -11.61 -7.16 -0.96
N LYS A 78 -12.90 -6.91 -1.22
CA LYS A 78 -13.55 -7.48 -2.40
C LYS A 78 -12.87 -7.02 -3.70
N LEU A 79 -12.67 -5.71 -3.87
CA LEU A 79 -11.99 -5.17 -5.06
C LEU A 79 -10.62 -5.83 -5.27
N LEU A 80 -9.86 -6.00 -4.18
CA LEU A 80 -8.50 -6.53 -4.24
C LEU A 80 -8.46 -8.04 -4.48
N LEU A 81 -9.42 -8.79 -3.96
CA LEU A 81 -9.58 -10.21 -4.28
C LEU A 81 -9.99 -10.44 -5.73
N ASP A 82 -10.77 -9.54 -6.33
CA ASP A 82 -11.18 -9.68 -7.74
C ASP A 82 -9.98 -9.57 -8.73
N GLN A 83 -8.76 -9.27 -8.24
CA GLN A 83 -7.53 -9.17 -9.04
C GLN A 83 -6.84 -10.50 -9.34
N GLY A 84 -7.25 -11.61 -8.74
CA GLY A 84 -6.53 -12.86 -8.92
C GLY A 84 -7.31 -14.10 -8.53
N SER A 85 -6.73 -15.25 -8.85
CA SER A 85 -7.26 -16.56 -8.44
C SER A 85 -6.49 -17.06 -7.22
N TYR A 86 -7.19 -17.47 -6.18
CA TYR A 86 -6.58 -17.91 -4.91
C TYR A 86 -6.74 -19.40 -4.73
N GLY A 87 -5.65 -20.07 -4.39
CA GLY A 87 -5.63 -21.51 -4.11
C GLY A 87 -5.57 -21.80 -2.62
N MET A 88 -4.98 -20.89 -1.85
CA MET A 88 -4.78 -21.05 -0.41
C MET A 88 -5.07 -19.74 0.31
N ILE A 89 -5.83 -19.80 1.41
CA ILE A 89 -5.98 -18.70 2.37
C ILE A 89 -5.48 -19.18 3.73
N VAL A 90 -4.53 -18.44 4.30
CA VAL A 90 -3.95 -18.70 5.61
C VAL A 90 -4.39 -17.60 6.57
N TYR A 91 -5.07 -17.96 7.65
CA TYR A 91 -5.45 -17.03 8.71
C TYR A 91 -4.45 -17.11 9.86
N ALA A 92 -3.63 -16.08 10.02
CA ALA A 92 -2.68 -15.92 11.11
C ALA A 92 -3.13 -14.72 11.96
N LEU A 93 -4.11 -14.93 12.83
CA LEU A 93 -4.80 -13.85 13.55
C LEU A 93 -4.84 -14.15 15.05
N SER A 94 -4.72 -13.11 15.87
CA SER A 94 -4.91 -13.20 17.31
C SER A 94 -6.35 -13.53 17.68
N GLU A 95 -6.55 -14.14 18.85
CA GLU A 95 -7.88 -14.32 19.41
C GLU A 95 -8.60 -12.98 19.62
N LYS A 96 -7.85 -11.90 19.90
CA LYS A 96 -8.41 -10.54 20.04
C LYS A 96 -9.11 -10.11 18.76
N THR A 97 -8.48 -10.31 17.60
CA THR A 97 -9.09 -9.99 16.30
C THR A 97 -10.27 -10.90 16.00
N MET A 98 -10.16 -12.20 16.34
CA MET A 98 -11.25 -13.15 16.13
C MET A 98 -12.51 -12.87 16.96
N ARG A 99 -12.35 -12.23 18.13
CA ARG A 99 -13.46 -11.80 18.99
C ARG A 99 -14.16 -10.54 18.48
N GLN A 100 -13.63 -9.87 17.46
CA GLN A 100 -14.28 -8.68 16.91
C GLN A 100 -15.62 -9.03 16.25
N PRO A 101 -16.64 -8.15 16.37
CA PRO A 101 -17.94 -8.39 15.76
C PRO A 101 -17.87 -8.68 14.26
N GLY A 102 -18.50 -9.77 13.85
CA GLY A 102 -18.61 -10.14 12.44
C GLY A 102 -17.36 -10.82 11.85
N PHE A 103 -16.40 -11.26 12.67
CA PHE A 103 -15.24 -12.02 12.17
C PHE A 103 -15.63 -13.31 11.43
N ALA A 104 -16.58 -14.10 11.96
CA ALA A 104 -17.09 -15.28 11.25
C ALA A 104 -17.72 -14.92 9.89
N ALA A 105 -18.43 -13.78 9.81
CA ALA A 105 -18.98 -13.28 8.56
C ALA A 105 -17.88 -12.84 7.56
N PHE A 106 -16.74 -12.35 8.06
CA PHE A 106 -15.56 -12.12 7.23
C PHE A 106 -15.05 -13.44 6.63
N VAL A 107 -14.87 -14.50 7.44
CA VAL A 107 -14.40 -15.81 6.95
C VAL A 107 -15.35 -16.40 5.90
N ARG A 108 -16.67 -16.35 6.13
CA ARG A 108 -17.67 -16.81 5.15
C ARG A 108 -17.57 -16.06 3.83
N ARG A 109 -17.42 -14.73 3.89
CA ARG A 109 -17.25 -13.90 2.69
C ARG A 109 -15.95 -14.23 1.96
N MET A 110 -14.84 -14.48 2.66
CA MET A 110 -13.59 -14.88 2.02
C MET A 110 -13.77 -16.17 1.20
N LYS A 111 -14.55 -17.13 1.71
CA LYS A 111 -14.90 -18.35 0.96
C LYS A 111 -15.81 -18.07 -0.24
N GLU A 112 -16.75 -17.14 -0.11
CA GLU A 112 -17.59 -16.72 -1.23
C GLU A 112 -16.77 -16.02 -2.34
N CYS A 113 -15.80 -15.19 -1.96
CA CYS A 113 -14.91 -14.51 -2.90
C CYS A 113 -13.88 -15.46 -3.51
N CYS A 114 -13.44 -16.48 -2.78
CA CYS A 114 -12.41 -17.43 -3.19
C CYS A 114 -12.89 -18.88 -3.00
N PRO A 115 -13.90 -19.34 -3.77
CA PRO A 115 -14.56 -20.63 -3.53
C PRO A 115 -13.66 -21.85 -3.73
N GLU A 116 -12.65 -21.73 -4.60
CA GLU A 116 -11.68 -22.79 -4.88
C GLU A 116 -10.51 -22.82 -3.89
N ALA A 117 -10.41 -21.83 -3.00
CA ALA A 117 -9.28 -21.73 -2.09
C ALA A 117 -9.45 -22.67 -0.88
N GLU A 118 -8.43 -23.48 -0.62
CA GLU A 118 -8.32 -24.20 0.65
C GLU A 118 -7.98 -23.20 1.77
N ALA A 119 -8.61 -23.36 2.93
CA ALA A 119 -8.46 -22.43 4.05
C ALA A 119 -7.81 -23.08 5.27
N VAL A 120 -6.75 -22.44 5.79
CA VAL A 120 -5.99 -22.89 6.96
C VAL A 120 -6.02 -21.82 8.05
N LEU A 121 -6.31 -22.21 9.29
CA LEU A 121 -6.22 -21.34 10.47
C LEU A 121 -5.00 -21.74 11.32
N LEU A 122 -4.09 -20.78 11.53
CA LEU A 122 -2.92 -21.00 12.40
C LEU A 122 -3.32 -20.84 13.87
N LYS A 123 -2.85 -21.78 14.70
CA LYS A 123 -3.01 -21.76 16.16
C LYS A 123 -1.66 -21.96 16.83
N ASN A 124 -1.16 -20.94 17.52
CA ASN A 124 0.00 -21.06 18.40
C ASN A 124 -0.46 -21.64 19.75
N ALA A 125 -0.07 -22.88 20.06
CA ALA A 125 -0.47 -23.55 21.30
C ALA A 125 0.06 -22.88 22.57
N GLY A 126 1.09 -22.03 22.47
CA GLY A 126 1.64 -21.26 23.59
C GLY A 126 0.97 -19.89 23.80
N GLN A 127 0.27 -19.36 22.80
CA GLN A 127 -0.36 -18.02 22.84
C GLN A 127 -1.88 -18.06 22.74
N ASP A 128 -2.44 -18.93 21.89
CA ASP A 128 -3.89 -19.08 21.67
C ASP A 128 -4.47 -20.13 22.62
N LEU A 129 -4.67 -19.72 23.86
CA LEU A 129 -5.02 -20.61 24.96
C LEU A 129 -6.53 -20.89 25.08
N SER A 130 -7.37 -20.18 24.35
CA SER A 130 -8.82 -20.42 24.37
C SER A 130 -9.25 -21.42 23.29
N GLY A 131 -10.52 -21.84 23.36
CA GLY A 131 -11.14 -22.70 22.34
C GLY A 131 -11.62 -21.97 21.09
N ILE A 132 -11.50 -20.64 20.99
CA ILE A 132 -12.15 -19.85 19.92
C ILE A 132 -11.66 -20.23 18.52
N LYS A 133 -10.38 -20.59 18.38
CA LYS A 133 -9.81 -21.02 17.10
C LYS A 133 -10.32 -22.41 16.70
N ASP A 134 -10.44 -23.33 17.65
CA ASP A 134 -10.95 -24.67 17.42
C ASP A 134 -12.45 -24.64 17.07
N GLU A 135 -13.23 -23.85 17.82
CA GLU A 135 -14.65 -23.61 17.57
C GLU A 135 -14.88 -23.04 16.17
N LEU A 136 -14.18 -21.96 15.81
CA LEU A 136 -14.31 -21.36 14.49
C LEU A 136 -13.87 -22.33 13.38
N ALA A 137 -12.76 -23.06 13.57
CA ALA A 137 -12.31 -24.02 12.58
C ALA A 137 -13.32 -25.15 12.36
N ALA A 138 -13.99 -25.61 13.41
CA ALA A 138 -15.05 -26.61 13.30
C ALA A 138 -16.31 -26.04 12.63
N GLU A 139 -16.79 -24.87 13.07
CA GLU A 139 -18.00 -24.24 12.56
C GLU A 139 -17.86 -23.82 11.09
N GLU A 140 -16.73 -23.23 10.74
CA GLU A 140 -16.44 -22.75 9.40
C GLU A 140 -15.62 -23.77 8.60
N GLY A 141 -15.47 -25.03 9.03
CA GLY A 141 -14.76 -26.07 8.28
C GLY A 141 -13.36 -25.67 7.78
N LEU A 142 -12.59 -24.97 8.61
CA LEU A 142 -11.21 -24.57 8.31
C LEU A 142 -10.24 -25.66 8.77
N ARG A 143 -9.15 -25.86 8.03
CA ARG A 143 -8.07 -26.73 8.50
C ARG A 143 -7.29 -26.03 9.60
N LEU A 144 -7.30 -26.59 10.81
CA LEU A 144 -6.49 -26.06 11.91
C LEU A 144 -5.03 -26.54 11.79
N ALA A 145 -4.08 -25.61 11.81
CA ALA A 145 -2.65 -25.89 11.83
C ALA A 145 -2.07 -25.40 13.17
N VAL A 146 -1.81 -26.35 14.08
CA VAL A 146 -1.32 -26.07 15.43
C VAL A 146 0.20 -26.13 15.46
N TRP A 147 0.85 -25.13 16.04
CA TRP A 147 2.29 -25.08 16.22
C TRP A 147 2.65 -24.67 17.65
N GLN A 148 3.80 -25.13 18.14
CA GLN A 148 4.41 -24.64 19.38
C GLN A 148 5.67 -23.82 19.12
N ARG A 149 6.42 -24.17 18.08
CA ARG A 149 7.67 -23.51 17.70
C ARG A 149 7.56 -22.94 16.30
N GLU A 150 8.23 -21.82 16.04
CA GLU A 150 8.13 -21.12 14.76
C GLU A 150 8.55 -21.99 13.57
N GLU A 151 9.49 -22.91 13.75
CA GLU A 151 9.93 -23.81 12.68
C GLU A 151 8.81 -24.75 12.21
N GLU A 152 7.85 -25.08 13.08
CA GLU A 152 6.67 -25.88 12.71
C GLU A 152 5.71 -25.08 11.84
N ALA A 153 5.52 -23.80 12.16
CA ALA A 153 4.72 -22.91 11.34
C ALA A 153 5.40 -22.64 9.99
N GLU A 154 6.72 -22.40 9.94
CA GLU A 154 7.47 -22.34 8.68
C GLU A 154 7.32 -23.62 7.84
N ALA A 155 7.38 -24.79 8.48
CA ALA A 155 7.16 -26.06 7.80
C ALA A 155 5.76 -26.14 7.20
N PHE A 156 4.73 -25.58 7.85
CA PHE A 156 3.40 -25.44 7.26
C PHE A 156 3.40 -24.55 6.03
N PHE A 157 4.04 -23.36 6.07
CA PHE A 157 4.16 -22.50 4.89
C PHE A 157 4.88 -23.22 3.73
N ARG A 158 5.96 -23.98 4.01
CA ARG A 158 6.65 -24.80 2.99
C ARG A 158 5.76 -25.91 2.44
N GLY A 159 4.93 -26.53 3.28
CA GLY A 159 3.94 -27.51 2.85
C GLY A 159 2.86 -26.90 1.94
N ILE A 160 2.37 -25.70 2.27
CA ILE A 160 1.42 -24.93 1.46
C ILE A 160 2.04 -24.59 0.11
N ARG A 161 3.30 -24.14 0.09
CA ARG A 161 4.06 -23.88 -1.14
C ARG A 161 4.07 -25.11 -2.07
N GLN A 162 4.38 -26.30 -1.54
CA GLN A 162 4.35 -27.55 -2.31
C GLN A 162 2.94 -27.91 -2.80
N ARG A 163 1.91 -27.63 -1.99
CA ARG A 163 0.53 -27.85 -2.39
C ARG A 163 0.15 -26.99 -3.60
N VAL A 164 0.49 -25.70 -3.58
CA VAL A 164 0.19 -24.73 -4.64
C VAL A 164 0.87 -25.08 -5.96
N LEU A 165 2.11 -25.58 -5.91
CA LEU A 165 2.81 -26.08 -7.11
C LEU A 165 2.06 -27.22 -7.81
N GLY A 166 1.30 -28.03 -7.05
CA GLY A 166 0.49 -29.11 -7.58
C GLY A 166 -0.97 -28.74 -7.88
N MET A 167 -1.36 -27.48 -7.68
CA MET A 167 -2.72 -27.02 -7.96
C MET A 167 -2.93 -26.76 -9.46
N ALA A 168 -4.20 -26.77 -9.87
CA ALA A 168 -4.56 -26.39 -11.22
C ALA A 168 -4.19 -24.92 -11.48
N LYS A 169 -3.73 -24.66 -12.70
CA LYS A 169 -3.43 -23.31 -13.19
C LYS A 169 -4.70 -22.45 -13.15
N PRO A 170 -4.60 -21.17 -12.72
CA PRO A 170 -5.71 -20.22 -12.82
C PRO A 170 -6.33 -20.19 -14.21
N ALA A 171 -7.67 -20.16 -14.27
CA ALA A 171 -8.41 -20.07 -15.53
C ALA A 171 -8.37 -18.66 -16.15
N PHE A 172 -7.95 -17.66 -15.38
CA PHE A 172 -7.91 -16.25 -15.77
C PHE A 172 -6.68 -15.56 -15.19
N HIS A 173 -6.08 -14.68 -16.00
CA HIS A 173 -5.18 -13.62 -15.57
C HIS A 173 -5.53 -12.38 -16.40
N ASP A 174 -5.43 -11.19 -15.81
CA ASP A 174 -5.61 -9.96 -16.59
C ASP A 174 -4.34 -9.65 -17.43
N SER A 175 -4.48 -8.70 -18.34
CA SER A 175 -3.40 -8.21 -19.21
C SER A 175 -2.94 -6.81 -18.82
N LEU A 176 -3.20 -6.38 -17.59
CA LEU A 176 -2.80 -5.06 -17.13
C LEU A 176 -1.29 -5.07 -16.93
N ASN A 177 -0.62 -3.99 -17.33
CA ASN A 177 0.79 -3.79 -17.02
C ASN A 177 0.87 -3.37 -15.56
N ARG A 178 1.36 -4.24 -14.70
CA ARG A 178 1.39 -4.02 -13.26
C ARG A 178 2.74 -4.44 -12.69
N GLU A 179 3.11 -3.82 -11.58
CA GLU A 179 4.43 -3.96 -10.98
C GLU A 179 4.68 -5.39 -10.47
N TRP A 180 5.94 -5.73 -10.25
CA TRP A 180 6.28 -7.00 -9.61
C TRP A 180 5.57 -7.19 -8.25
N ALA A 181 5.39 -6.09 -7.51
CA ALA A 181 4.61 -6.02 -6.29
C ALA A 181 3.56 -4.90 -6.33
N GLU A 182 2.30 -5.28 -6.43
CA GLU A 182 1.18 -4.34 -6.27
C GLU A 182 0.76 -4.26 -4.81
N TRP A 183 0.64 -3.04 -4.27
CA TRP A 183 0.28 -2.82 -2.89
C TRP A 183 -0.65 -1.61 -2.69
N VAL A 184 -1.46 -1.71 -1.64
CA VAL A 184 -2.26 -0.62 -1.10
C VAL A 184 -2.20 -0.65 0.42
N ASN A 185 -2.02 0.52 1.03
CA ASN A 185 -2.10 0.77 2.45
C ASN A 185 -3.11 1.89 2.68
N TYR A 186 -4.22 1.57 3.33
CA TYR A 186 -5.19 2.57 3.73
C TYR A 186 -5.19 2.73 5.24
N SER A 187 -5.34 3.95 5.71
CA SER A 187 -5.40 4.27 7.14
C SER A 187 -6.43 5.34 7.40
N LEU A 188 -7.31 5.09 8.36
CA LEU A 188 -8.40 5.97 8.77
C LEU A 188 -8.12 6.50 10.17
N SER A 189 -8.19 7.82 10.33
CA SER A 189 -8.08 8.50 11.62
C SER A 189 -9.22 8.11 12.55
N GLN A 190 -8.86 7.86 13.81
CA GLN A 190 -9.79 7.56 14.89
C GLN A 190 -10.19 8.84 15.65
N PRO A 191 -11.40 8.88 16.23
CA PRO A 191 -12.43 7.83 16.23
C PRO A 191 -13.13 7.69 14.88
N LEU A 192 -13.42 6.46 14.45
CA LEU A 192 -14.02 6.17 13.14
C LEU A 192 -15.44 6.74 13.00
N GLU A 193 -16.09 7.02 14.13
CA GLU A 193 -17.43 7.61 14.19
C GLU A 193 -17.42 9.12 13.92
N ASP A 194 -16.29 9.79 14.13
CA ASP A 194 -16.17 11.22 13.83
C ASP A 194 -16.00 11.39 12.32
N ARG A 195 -16.98 12.02 11.69
CA ARG A 195 -17.03 12.20 10.23
C ARG A 195 -16.67 13.63 9.81
N GLU A 196 -16.49 14.54 10.76
CA GLU A 196 -16.25 15.95 10.45
C GLU A 196 -14.76 16.22 10.21
N LYS A 197 -14.48 17.30 9.46
CA LYS A 197 -13.12 17.80 9.20
C LYS A 197 -12.13 16.72 8.77
N ARG A 198 -12.52 15.94 7.74
CA ARG A 198 -11.67 14.90 7.15
C ARG A 198 -10.96 15.38 5.90
N ILE A 199 -9.68 15.04 5.79
CA ILE A 199 -8.82 15.23 4.61
C ILE A 199 -8.33 13.85 4.19
N LEU A 200 -8.24 13.62 2.89
CA LEU A 200 -7.66 12.39 2.33
C LEU A 200 -6.32 12.70 1.65
N LEU A 201 -5.24 12.05 2.10
CA LEU A 201 -3.96 12.02 1.40
C LEU A 201 -3.90 10.77 0.51
N VAL A 202 -3.73 10.97 -0.79
CA VAL A 202 -3.58 9.90 -1.77
C VAL A 202 -2.20 9.98 -2.38
N GLY A 203 -1.50 8.86 -2.42
CA GLY A 203 -0.27 8.76 -3.18
C GLY A 203 0.47 7.47 -2.99
N ASP A 204 1.79 7.50 -3.09
CA ASP A 204 2.66 6.32 -3.00
C ASP A 204 3.41 6.27 -1.66
N SER A 205 4.59 5.64 -1.64
CA SER A 205 5.45 5.56 -0.47
C SER A 205 5.95 6.93 0.01
N ILE A 206 6.09 7.93 -0.86
CA ILE A 206 6.46 9.29 -0.46
C ILE A 206 5.33 9.91 0.37
N SER A 207 4.08 9.72 -0.08
CA SER A 207 2.89 10.14 0.66
C SER A 207 2.71 9.41 1.98
N ALA A 208 3.03 8.11 2.01
CA ALA A 208 3.05 7.35 3.26
C ALA A 208 4.05 7.96 4.27
N GLY A 209 5.22 8.37 3.80
CA GLY A 209 6.30 8.93 4.61
C GLY A 209 5.98 10.26 5.29
N TYR A 210 5.39 11.24 4.58
CA TYR A 210 5.03 12.53 5.19
C TYR A 210 3.66 12.53 5.89
N GLY A 211 2.81 11.51 5.66
CA GLY A 211 1.41 11.54 6.06
C GLY A 211 1.15 11.69 7.57
N SER A 212 1.93 11.01 8.42
CA SER A 212 1.78 11.17 9.89
C SER A 212 2.23 12.54 10.38
N MET A 213 3.24 13.13 9.75
CA MET A 213 3.70 14.48 10.08
C MET A 213 2.66 15.53 9.67
N VAL A 214 1.95 15.32 8.55
CA VAL A 214 0.81 16.18 8.17
C VAL A 214 -0.30 16.09 9.23
N GLN A 215 -0.63 14.90 9.72
CA GLN A 215 -1.59 14.74 10.81
C GLN A 215 -1.15 15.47 12.09
N GLU A 216 0.13 15.45 12.44
CA GLU A 216 0.66 16.16 13.62
C GLU A 216 0.62 17.69 13.44
N LEU A 217 0.84 18.18 12.23
CA LEU A 217 0.74 19.60 11.88
C LEU A 217 -0.72 20.10 11.77
N MET A 218 -1.68 19.18 11.64
CA MET A 218 -3.11 19.49 11.50
C MET A 218 -3.96 18.81 12.58
N PRO A 219 -3.75 19.11 13.88
CA PRO A 219 -4.39 18.39 14.99
C PRO A 219 -5.92 18.57 15.08
N ASP A 220 -6.47 19.59 14.42
CA ASP A 220 -7.92 19.86 14.35
C ASP A 220 -8.62 19.11 13.21
N TRP A 221 -7.87 18.35 12.41
CA TRP A 221 -8.35 17.60 11.26
C TRP A 221 -8.04 16.12 11.40
N GLN A 222 -8.90 15.31 10.80
CA GLN A 222 -8.69 13.88 10.64
C GLN A 222 -8.06 13.64 9.26
N VAL A 223 -6.83 13.15 9.25
CA VAL A 223 -6.05 12.94 8.03
C VAL A 223 -6.05 11.44 7.72
N ASP A 224 -6.90 11.06 6.78
CA ASP A 224 -6.93 9.69 6.25
C ASP A 224 -5.93 9.55 5.11
N ARG A 225 -5.52 8.31 4.84
CA ARG A 225 -4.53 8.01 3.80
C ARG A 225 -4.95 6.83 2.95
N LEU A 226 -4.75 6.96 1.65
CA LEU A 226 -4.79 5.89 0.66
C LEU A 226 -3.46 5.89 -0.10
N ASN A 227 -2.54 5.05 0.35
CA ASN A 227 -1.22 4.92 -0.24
C ASN A 227 -1.13 3.65 -1.09
N THR A 228 -0.57 3.70 -2.29
CA THR A 228 -0.59 2.56 -3.21
C THR A 228 0.50 2.67 -4.29
N SER A 229 0.92 1.53 -4.84
CA SER A 229 1.67 1.44 -6.11
C SER A 229 0.80 1.72 -7.34
N GLU A 230 -0.52 1.74 -7.19
CA GLU A 230 -1.43 1.88 -8.32
C GLU A 230 -1.33 3.29 -8.93
N GLY A 231 -0.75 3.38 -10.13
CA GLY A 231 -0.64 4.62 -10.89
C GLY A 231 -1.94 5.04 -11.56
N LEU A 232 -2.01 6.29 -12.05
CA LEU A 232 -3.17 6.81 -12.82
C LEU A 232 -3.53 6.00 -14.07
N HIS A 233 -2.59 5.20 -14.57
CA HIS A 233 -2.81 4.31 -15.71
C HIS A 233 -3.67 3.09 -15.35
N HIS A 234 -3.78 2.73 -14.07
CA HIS A 234 -4.47 1.54 -13.61
C HIS A 234 -5.89 1.84 -13.08
N PRO A 235 -6.92 1.07 -13.49
CA PRO A 235 -8.31 1.35 -13.10
C PRO A 235 -8.58 1.19 -11.61
N ASN A 236 -7.74 0.45 -10.88
CA ASN A 236 -7.93 0.25 -9.44
C ASN A 236 -7.78 1.53 -8.63
N LEU A 237 -6.94 2.48 -9.06
CA LEU A 237 -6.80 3.74 -8.34
C LEU A 237 -8.16 4.45 -8.23
N ILE A 238 -8.89 4.59 -9.34
CA ILE A 238 -10.22 5.21 -9.36
C ILE A 238 -11.22 4.38 -8.54
N ARG A 239 -11.21 3.05 -8.65
CA ARG A 239 -12.11 2.18 -7.88
C ARG A 239 -11.87 2.28 -6.37
N MET A 240 -10.62 2.36 -5.93
CA MET A 240 -10.27 2.56 -4.51
C MET A 240 -10.66 3.95 -4.04
N LEU A 241 -10.43 4.99 -4.86
CA LEU A 241 -10.88 6.35 -4.58
C LEU A 241 -12.40 6.41 -4.40
N GLU A 242 -13.16 5.77 -5.30
CA GLU A 242 -14.62 5.69 -5.19
C GLU A 242 -15.06 5.07 -3.85
N ILE A 243 -14.44 3.97 -3.45
CA ILE A 243 -14.77 3.29 -2.20
C ILE A 243 -14.49 4.17 -0.98
N ILE A 244 -13.34 4.86 -0.92
CA ILE A 244 -13.00 5.70 0.25
C ILE A 244 -13.79 7.01 0.27
N LEU A 245 -13.98 7.66 -0.87
CA LEU A 245 -14.74 8.91 -0.98
C LEU A 245 -16.24 8.72 -0.65
N GLU A 246 -16.78 7.51 -0.83
CA GLU A 246 -18.11 7.15 -0.34
C GLU A 246 -18.16 6.83 1.16
N GLU A 247 -17.02 6.48 1.78
CA GLU A 247 -16.97 6.06 3.17
C GLU A 247 -17.02 7.25 4.15
N TYR A 248 -16.39 8.39 3.82
CA TYR A 248 -16.33 9.58 4.66
C TYR A 248 -16.55 10.88 3.87
N PRO A 249 -17.15 11.92 4.49
CA PRO A 249 -17.37 13.21 3.83
C PRO A 249 -16.10 14.07 3.88
N TYR A 250 -15.14 13.77 3.01
CA TYR A 250 -13.91 14.55 2.91
C TYR A 250 -14.17 15.99 2.45
N GLN A 251 -13.44 16.95 3.02
CA GLN A 251 -13.49 18.35 2.57
C GLN A 251 -12.43 18.66 1.52
N LEU A 252 -11.31 17.93 1.58
CA LEU A 252 -10.20 18.07 0.66
C LEU A 252 -9.53 16.72 0.40
N ILE A 253 -9.14 16.50 -0.85
CA ILE A 253 -8.24 15.43 -1.26
C ILE A 253 -6.90 16.04 -1.73
N HIS A 254 -5.80 15.49 -1.23
CA HIS A 254 -4.45 15.80 -1.68
C HIS A 254 -3.92 14.60 -2.46
N ILE A 255 -3.60 14.78 -3.74
CA ILE A 255 -3.17 13.70 -4.63
C ILE A 255 -1.71 13.89 -5.03
N ASN A 256 -0.87 12.89 -4.81
CA ASN A 256 0.50 12.79 -5.27
C ASN A 256 0.71 11.44 -5.97
N ASN A 257 0.81 11.43 -7.31
CA ASN A 257 0.93 10.18 -8.06
C ASN A 257 1.86 10.40 -9.26
N GLY A 258 3.02 9.74 -9.28
CA GLY A 258 3.91 9.79 -10.44
C GLY A 258 5.18 8.93 -10.41
N ILE A 259 5.53 8.30 -9.28
CA ILE A 259 6.67 7.36 -9.23
C ILE A 259 6.32 6.02 -9.89
N HIS A 260 5.10 5.55 -9.68
CA HIS A 260 4.60 4.26 -10.19
C HIS A 260 3.89 4.39 -11.54
N ILE A 261 4.42 5.21 -12.46
CA ILE A 261 3.82 5.40 -13.79
C ILE A 261 4.63 4.62 -14.82
N HIS A 262 4.10 3.48 -15.23
CA HIS A 262 4.77 2.56 -16.17
C HIS A 262 3.97 2.38 -17.46
N GLY A 263 4.68 2.24 -18.57
CA GLY A 263 4.07 1.85 -19.85
C GLY A 263 3.18 2.91 -20.50
N ILE A 264 3.15 4.15 -19.99
CA ILE A 264 2.41 5.28 -20.59
C ILE A 264 3.31 6.50 -20.79
N SER A 265 2.98 7.35 -21.75
CA SER A 265 3.72 8.60 -21.99
C SER A 265 3.30 9.71 -21.01
N ALA A 266 4.08 10.79 -20.94
CA ALA A 266 3.72 11.95 -20.13
C ALA A 266 2.41 12.62 -20.61
N GLU A 267 2.17 12.65 -21.93
CA GLU A 267 0.93 13.18 -22.50
C GLU A 267 -0.27 12.30 -22.16
N GLU A 268 -0.12 10.98 -22.17
CA GLU A 268 -1.16 10.06 -21.72
C GLU A 268 -1.43 10.23 -20.22
N TYR A 269 -0.39 10.39 -19.41
CA TYR A 269 -0.51 10.71 -17.99
C TYR A 269 -1.30 12.01 -17.77
N GLY A 270 -0.97 13.08 -18.51
CA GLY A 270 -1.69 14.35 -18.45
C GLY A 270 -3.17 14.21 -18.79
N ARG A 271 -3.50 13.41 -19.82
CA ARG A 271 -4.90 13.10 -20.16
C ARG A 271 -5.62 12.34 -19.05
N LYS A 272 -5.00 11.29 -18.49
CA LYS A 272 -5.60 10.48 -17.43
C LYS A 272 -5.79 11.28 -16.14
N LEU A 273 -4.86 12.18 -15.84
CA LEU A 273 -5.00 13.12 -14.72
C LEU A 273 -6.17 14.09 -14.96
N GLU A 274 -6.31 14.60 -16.18
CA GLU A 274 -7.44 15.43 -16.58
C GLU A 274 -8.80 14.69 -16.47
N GLU A 275 -8.83 13.43 -16.88
CA GLU A 275 -9.99 12.53 -16.72
C GLU A 275 -10.32 12.27 -15.23
N LEU A 276 -9.31 12.05 -14.38
CA LEU A 276 -9.50 11.91 -12.94
C LEU A 276 -10.13 13.16 -12.33
N PHE A 277 -9.57 14.34 -12.62
CA PHE A 277 -10.10 15.60 -12.09
C PHE A 277 -11.52 15.87 -12.56
N GLN A 278 -11.81 15.62 -13.84
CA GLN A 278 -13.18 15.71 -14.36
C GLN A 278 -14.13 14.80 -13.59
N TRP A 279 -13.78 13.53 -13.43
CA TRP A 279 -14.58 12.57 -12.69
C TRP A 279 -14.82 13.02 -11.24
N MET A 280 -13.79 13.55 -10.58
CA MET A 280 -13.91 14.07 -9.21
C MET A 280 -14.82 15.29 -9.12
N GLU A 281 -14.67 16.27 -10.02
CA GLU A 281 -15.49 17.49 -10.06
C GLU A 281 -16.96 17.16 -10.34
N GLU A 282 -17.23 16.18 -11.22
CA GLU A 282 -18.59 15.74 -11.55
C GLU A 282 -19.26 14.95 -10.43
N ARG A 283 -18.51 14.04 -9.78
CA ARG A 283 -19.07 13.07 -8.84
C ARG A 283 -19.00 13.52 -7.38
N TYR A 284 -18.00 14.34 -7.05
CA TYR A 284 -17.73 14.84 -5.71
C TYR A 284 -17.50 16.36 -5.70
N PRO A 285 -18.45 17.18 -6.21
CA PRO A 285 -18.25 18.62 -6.42
C PRO A 285 -17.98 19.42 -5.14
N SER A 286 -18.28 18.87 -3.96
CA SER A 286 -18.01 19.51 -2.67
C SER A 286 -16.58 19.30 -2.16
N ILE A 287 -15.83 18.36 -2.73
CA ILE A 287 -14.48 18.01 -2.28
C ILE A 287 -13.47 18.87 -3.02
N LYS A 288 -12.67 19.64 -2.29
CA LYS A 288 -11.58 20.43 -2.87
C LYS A 288 -10.45 19.50 -3.31
N ILE A 289 -9.91 19.74 -4.50
CA ILE A 289 -8.80 18.95 -5.05
C ILE A 289 -7.51 19.76 -4.94
N LEU A 290 -6.45 19.14 -4.43
CA LEU A 290 -5.09 19.66 -4.43
C LEU A 290 -4.18 18.60 -5.04
N PHE A 291 -3.36 18.99 -6.02
CA PHE A 291 -2.42 18.08 -6.66
C PHE A 291 -0.99 18.45 -6.28
N ALA A 292 -0.18 17.46 -5.91
CA ALA A 292 1.22 17.64 -5.57
C ALA A 292 2.14 16.96 -6.58
N ALA A 293 3.11 17.72 -7.06
CA ALA A 293 4.16 17.27 -7.97
C ALA A 293 4.88 16.03 -7.44
N THR A 294 5.24 15.12 -8.33
CA THR A 294 6.16 14.03 -8.05
C THR A 294 7.49 14.61 -7.58
N THR A 295 8.05 14.09 -6.50
CA THR A 295 9.33 14.57 -5.94
C THR A 295 10.52 14.19 -6.82
N SER A 296 11.66 14.85 -6.64
CA SER A 296 12.86 14.56 -7.42
C SER A 296 13.46 13.19 -7.10
N ALA A 297 14.13 12.60 -8.10
CA ALA A 297 15.01 11.45 -7.94
C ALA A 297 16.44 11.92 -7.67
N SER A 298 17.22 11.03 -7.06
CA SER A 298 18.61 11.23 -6.72
C SER A 298 19.42 10.01 -7.13
N GLU A 299 20.71 10.22 -7.34
CA GLU A 299 21.67 9.14 -7.56
C GLU A 299 22.60 9.01 -6.35
N LYS A 300 23.12 7.80 -6.16
CA LYS A 300 24.10 7.54 -5.11
C LYS A 300 25.39 8.29 -5.48
N LYS A 301 25.86 9.15 -4.60
CA LYS A 301 27.14 9.83 -4.78
C LYS A 301 28.25 8.79 -4.78
N GLU A 302 28.88 8.58 -5.94
CA GLU A 302 30.06 7.71 -6.00
C GLU A 302 31.16 8.29 -5.11
N LYS A 303 31.80 7.44 -4.31
CA LYS A 303 33.09 7.80 -3.73
C LYS A 303 34.06 7.83 -4.89
N THR A 304 34.65 8.99 -5.17
CA THR A 304 35.69 9.11 -6.19
C THR A 304 36.85 8.17 -5.87
N GLU A 305 36.89 7.01 -6.52
CA GLU A 305 38.08 6.27 -6.92
C GLU A 305 37.69 5.26 -8.01
N GLU A 306 38.44 5.30 -9.11
CA GLU A 306 38.23 4.69 -10.43
C GLU A 306 37.59 3.29 -10.46
N GLY A 307 36.51 3.13 -11.22
CA GLY A 307 35.99 1.81 -11.58
C GLY A 307 34.65 1.86 -12.29
N HIS A 308 34.67 1.92 -13.63
CA HIS A 308 33.51 1.73 -14.49
C HIS A 308 32.71 0.47 -14.13
N PHE A 309 31.39 0.59 -14.03
CA PHE A 309 30.47 -0.50 -14.36
C PHE A 309 29.21 0.03 -15.07
N GLU A 310 28.74 -0.77 -16.02
CA GLU A 310 27.71 -0.49 -17.01
C GLU A 310 26.28 -0.51 -16.44
N ASN A 311 25.40 0.25 -17.11
CA ASN A 311 23.95 0.27 -16.96
C ASN A 311 23.34 -1.14 -16.90
N SER A 312 22.44 -1.36 -15.95
CA SER A 312 21.48 -2.46 -15.98
C SER A 312 20.07 -1.96 -15.64
N ASP A 313 19.10 -2.59 -16.30
CA ASP A 313 17.71 -2.19 -16.42
C ASP A 313 17.00 -1.87 -15.10
N PHE A 314 16.34 -0.71 -15.10
CA PHE A 314 15.57 -0.19 -13.97
C PHE A 314 14.28 -0.98 -13.78
N ARG A 315 14.22 -1.79 -12.70
CA ARG A 315 13.01 -2.42 -12.18
C ARG A 315 12.86 -2.04 -10.70
N LEU A 316 11.99 -1.07 -10.42
CA LEU A 316 11.67 -0.67 -9.06
C LEU A 316 10.69 -1.72 -8.47
N GLY A 317 11.22 -2.64 -7.67
CA GLY A 317 10.47 -3.75 -7.06
C GLY A 317 11.34 -4.77 -6.33
N ASP A 318 12.62 -4.88 -6.69
CA ASP A 318 13.48 -6.02 -6.33
C ASP A 318 14.16 -6.00 -4.95
N ARG A 319 13.74 -5.16 -4.00
CA ARG A 319 14.34 -5.21 -2.66
C ARG A 319 13.53 -6.08 -1.72
N ALA A 320 14.04 -7.31 -1.53
CA ALA A 320 13.83 -8.16 -0.35
C ALA A 320 13.87 -7.32 0.95
N PRO A 321 13.25 -7.78 2.07
CA PRO A 321 13.20 -7.05 3.33
C PRO A 321 14.54 -6.40 3.63
N VAL A 322 14.53 -5.07 3.81
CA VAL A 322 15.72 -4.31 4.18
C VAL A 322 16.27 -4.93 5.46
N THR A 323 17.20 -5.85 5.29
CA THR A 323 18.17 -6.22 6.31
C THR A 323 18.93 -4.94 6.57
N VAL A 324 18.67 -4.35 7.74
CA VAL A 324 19.52 -3.39 8.44
C VAL A 324 20.38 -2.52 7.52
N SER A 325 19.87 -1.31 7.20
CA SER A 325 20.66 -0.16 6.75
C SER A 325 21.82 -0.49 5.79
N GLU A 326 21.55 -0.54 4.48
CA GLU A 326 22.61 -0.23 3.53
C GLU A 326 23.00 1.25 3.70
N GLY A 327 23.99 1.46 4.57
CA GLY A 327 24.80 2.66 4.66
C GLY A 327 24.23 3.76 5.55
N GLU A 328 24.42 3.65 6.87
CA GLU A 328 24.84 4.83 7.64
C GLU A 328 26.11 5.40 6.95
N GLY A 329 25.92 6.31 5.99
CA GLY A 329 27.00 6.95 5.24
C GLY A 329 26.86 7.03 3.72
N ALA A 330 25.80 6.49 3.09
CA ALA A 330 25.53 6.78 1.69
C ALA A 330 24.86 8.17 1.55
N GLU A 331 25.43 9.01 0.69
CA GLU A 331 24.90 10.33 0.35
C GLU A 331 24.24 10.22 -1.03
N TYR A 332 23.00 10.70 -1.15
CA TYR A 332 22.24 10.72 -2.38
C TYR A 332 22.06 12.18 -2.80
N VAL A 333 22.39 12.49 -4.04
CA VAL A 333 22.36 13.87 -4.57
C VAL A 333 21.34 13.93 -5.70
N TYR A 334 20.62 15.05 -5.81
CA TYR A 334 19.70 15.28 -6.92
C TYR A 334 20.35 14.99 -8.29
N SER A 335 19.63 14.22 -9.11
CA SER A 335 20.03 13.87 -10.47
C SER A 335 18.93 14.31 -11.45
N PRO A 336 19.18 15.32 -12.30
CA PRO A 336 18.27 15.69 -13.39
C PRO A 336 17.95 14.53 -14.31
N GLU A 337 18.95 13.70 -14.61
CA GLU A 337 18.85 12.52 -15.48
C GLU A 337 17.90 11.48 -14.86
N SER A 338 18.11 11.10 -13.60
CA SER A 338 17.20 10.19 -12.88
C SER A 338 15.79 10.79 -12.70
N SER A 339 15.68 12.13 -12.74
CA SER A 339 14.41 12.84 -12.61
C SER A 339 13.72 13.13 -13.94
N GLU A 340 14.28 12.76 -15.10
CA GLU A 340 13.79 13.20 -16.40
C GLU A 340 12.31 12.83 -16.61
N ALA A 341 11.94 11.60 -16.29
CA ALA A 341 10.55 11.14 -16.38
C ALA A 341 9.63 11.99 -15.47
N TYR A 342 10.03 12.21 -14.22
CA TYR A 342 9.24 12.96 -13.24
C TYR A 342 9.07 14.43 -13.64
N ILE A 343 10.09 15.04 -14.24
CA ILE A 343 10.02 16.40 -14.79
C ILE A 343 8.92 16.46 -15.86
N ARG A 344 8.93 15.54 -16.82
CA ARG A 344 7.92 15.50 -17.90
C ARG A 344 6.50 15.26 -17.36
N LEU A 345 6.33 14.36 -16.38
CA LEU A 345 5.04 14.13 -15.72
C LEU A 345 4.55 15.40 -15.00
N ASN A 346 5.44 16.08 -14.27
CA ASN A 346 5.13 17.30 -13.54
C ASN A 346 4.79 18.47 -14.47
N GLU A 347 5.41 18.57 -15.64
CA GLU A 347 5.07 19.55 -16.67
C GLU A 347 3.62 19.36 -17.16
N GLU A 348 3.23 18.13 -17.48
CA GLU A 348 1.87 17.81 -17.89
C GLU A 348 0.87 18.03 -16.76
N ALA A 349 1.20 17.59 -15.53
CA ALA A 349 0.36 17.84 -14.36
C ALA A 349 0.13 19.33 -14.11
N ARG A 350 1.17 20.16 -14.23
CA ARG A 350 1.07 21.61 -14.07
C ARG A 350 0.18 22.24 -15.14
N LYS A 351 0.29 21.81 -16.40
CA LYS A 351 -0.58 22.26 -17.50
C LYS A 351 -2.04 21.93 -17.20
N VAL A 352 -2.33 20.70 -16.79
CA VAL A 352 -3.70 20.24 -16.45
C VAL A 352 -4.25 21.02 -15.26
N CYS A 353 -3.50 21.13 -14.16
CA CYS A 353 -3.91 21.87 -12.96
C CYS A 353 -4.19 23.34 -13.29
N GLY A 354 -3.32 23.97 -14.10
CA GLY A 354 -3.51 25.35 -14.56
C GLY A 354 -4.77 25.54 -15.41
N ARG A 355 -5.11 24.59 -16.30
CA ARG A 355 -6.35 24.65 -17.10
C ARG A 355 -7.60 24.53 -16.25
N ARG A 356 -7.58 23.71 -15.20
CA ARG A 356 -8.73 23.44 -14.31
C ARG A 356 -8.81 24.33 -13.09
N GLY A 357 -7.76 25.12 -12.80
CA GLY A 357 -7.70 25.95 -11.59
C GLY A 357 -7.47 25.12 -10.31
N ILE A 358 -6.85 23.96 -10.43
CA ILE A 358 -6.52 23.09 -9.28
C ILE A 358 -5.22 23.57 -8.63
N PRO A 359 -5.19 23.82 -7.31
CA PRO A 359 -3.97 24.14 -6.58
C PRO A 359 -2.87 23.09 -6.80
N PHE A 360 -1.69 23.57 -7.20
CA PHE A 360 -0.52 22.73 -7.51
C PHE A 360 0.57 22.94 -6.44
N ASN A 361 0.87 21.89 -5.67
CA ASN A 361 1.95 21.86 -4.71
C ASN A 361 3.25 21.42 -5.38
N ASP A 362 4.19 22.35 -5.57
CA ASP A 362 5.44 22.09 -6.28
C ASP A 362 6.50 21.44 -5.38
N LEU A 363 6.21 20.21 -4.93
CA LEU A 363 7.10 19.43 -4.08
C LEU A 363 8.42 19.11 -4.79
N PHE A 364 8.41 18.94 -6.12
CA PHE A 364 9.65 18.76 -6.90
C PHE A 364 10.62 19.92 -6.69
N SER A 365 10.18 21.15 -6.92
CA SER A 365 11.04 22.33 -6.76
C SER A 365 11.48 22.51 -5.31
N LEU A 366 10.63 22.17 -4.34
CA LEU A 366 10.99 22.17 -2.92
C LEU A 366 12.15 21.20 -2.65
N CYS A 367 12.04 19.95 -3.12
CA CYS A 367 13.07 18.93 -2.95
C CYS A 367 14.42 19.35 -3.54
N VAL A 368 14.41 19.89 -4.76
CA VAL A 368 15.63 20.32 -5.47
C VAL A 368 16.23 21.58 -4.83
N SER A 369 15.42 22.61 -4.57
CA SER A 369 15.91 23.90 -4.09
C SER A 369 16.50 23.86 -2.67
N ARG A 370 16.05 22.90 -1.86
CA ARG A 370 16.51 22.71 -0.48
C ARG A 370 17.45 21.52 -0.30
N ASP A 371 17.73 20.79 -1.38
CA ASP A 371 18.55 19.57 -1.37
C ASP A 371 18.11 18.62 -0.23
N LEU A 372 16.82 18.27 -0.24
CA LEU A 372 16.22 17.53 0.87
C LEU A 372 16.89 16.17 1.04
N PRO A 373 17.30 15.79 2.26
CA PRO A 373 18.10 14.61 2.48
C PRO A 373 17.31 13.33 2.21
N LYS A 374 17.96 12.37 1.55
CA LYS A 374 17.36 11.09 1.15
C LYS A 374 18.04 9.88 1.79
N THR A 375 17.27 8.80 1.90
CA THR A 375 17.73 7.47 2.34
C THR A 375 18.10 6.57 1.17
N ASP A 376 17.45 6.79 0.02
CA ASP A 376 17.74 6.13 -1.24
C ASP A 376 17.49 7.09 -2.42
N GLU A 377 17.33 6.57 -3.63
CA GLU A 377 17.14 7.37 -4.85
C GLU A 377 15.86 8.22 -4.81
N VAL A 378 14.83 7.83 -4.06
CA VAL A 378 13.52 8.50 -4.06
C VAL A 378 13.01 8.87 -2.67
N HIS A 379 13.25 8.06 -1.64
CA HIS A 379 12.75 8.26 -0.29
C HIS A 379 13.60 9.21 0.54
N PHE A 380 12.93 9.97 1.40
CA PHE A 380 13.54 11.01 2.22
C PHE A 380 13.94 10.52 3.62
N ARG A 381 14.91 11.20 4.23
CA ARG A 381 15.12 11.12 5.68
C ARG A 381 14.01 11.88 6.41
N GLU A 382 13.94 11.72 7.72
CA GLU A 382 12.93 12.34 8.57
C GLU A 382 12.86 13.87 8.36
N GLU A 383 14.01 14.54 8.27
CA GLU A 383 14.08 15.98 8.07
C GLU A 383 13.54 16.41 6.69
N GLY A 384 13.79 15.60 5.66
CA GLY A 384 13.24 15.83 4.32
C GLY A 384 11.72 15.66 4.29
N TYR A 385 11.21 14.59 4.93
CA TYR A 385 9.76 14.40 5.06
C TYR A 385 9.09 15.50 5.89
N ALA A 386 9.76 16.03 6.92
CA ALA A 386 9.22 17.12 7.73
C ALA A 386 9.01 18.41 6.90
N GLU A 387 9.96 18.74 6.02
CA GLU A 387 9.82 19.89 5.11
C GLU A 387 8.72 19.68 4.07
N ILE A 388 8.58 18.47 3.54
CA ILE A 388 7.48 18.11 2.63
C ILE A 388 6.14 18.21 3.37
N ALA A 389 6.01 17.62 4.56
CA ALA A 389 4.80 17.65 5.38
C ALA A 389 4.36 19.08 5.71
N LYS A 390 5.33 19.97 5.99
CA LYS A 390 5.06 21.39 6.20
C LYS A 390 4.51 22.05 4.95
N ALA A 391 5.14 21.86 3.79
CA ALA A 391 4.64 22.44 2.54
C ALA A 391 3.23 21.93 2.18
N VAL A 392 2.97 20.64 2.40
CA VAL A 392 1.65 20.01 2.21
C VAL A 392 0.61 20.61 3.15
N SER A 393 0.86 20.62 4.45
CA SER A 393 -0.08 21.16 5.46
C SER A 393 -0.34 22.66 5.28
N ASP A 394 0.68 23.45 4.95
CA ASP A 394 0.55 24.88 4.67
C ASP A 394 -0.38 25.13 3.47
N LEU A 395 -0.26 24.35 2.40
CA LEU A 395 -1.12 24.53 1.22
C LEU A 395 -2.54 24.00 1.47
N ILE A 396 -2.70 22.85 2.12
CA ILE A 396 -4.01 22.34 2.52
C ILE A 396 -4.74 23.38 3.36
N THR A 397 -4.09 23.97 4.36
CA THR A 397 -4.68 24.99 5.23
C THR A 397 -5.12 26.25 4.47
N LYS A 398 -4.41 26.63 3.40
CA LYS A 398 -4.81 27.75 2.53
C LYS A 398 -6.02 27.42 1.65
N CYS A 399 -6.20 26.14 1.31
CA CYS A 399 -7.26 25.68 0.42
C CYS A 399 -8.56 25.42 1.16
N LEU A 400 -8.52 24.99 2.42
CA LEU A 400 -9.69 24.78 3.29
C LEU A 400 -10.36 26.10 3.63
#